data_AF-A0AAW0GN76-F1
#
_entry.id   AF-A0AAW0GN76-F1
#
_cell.length_a   1.000
_cell.length_b   1.000
_cell.length_c   1.000
_cell.angle_alpha   90.00
_cell.angle_beta   90.00
_cell.angle_gamma   90.00
#
_symmetry.space_group_name_H-M   'P 1'
#
loop_
_entity.id
_entity.type
_entity.pdbx_description
1 polymer ?
#
loop_
_entity_poly.entity_id
_entity_poly.type
_entity_poly.pdbx_seq_one_letter_code
_entity_poly.pdbx_strand_id
1 'polypeptide(L)'
;MDPSRSPIRRNRIVEDLSRFQSPLLETPEPEARQGRRNFRALGVQLLDNDGAMSERFISCLKHIFGKYCTPRPSAETAGGLLVPLENAYLPQEGLDRWAIDTNGMPFDDETKQELADFMDVTDDGDLTLYGFLQVYQLQTENDEEETWKDLATHGFDRTLNLVATRREDDQDYEMATPPQPPRSSGVGKTSWVIDDNGEIVMQ
;
A
#
# COMPACT_ATOMS: atom_id res chain seq x y z
N MET A 1 8.45 13.22 37.91
CA MET A 1 8.08 13.76 36.60
C MET A 1 9.38 14.04 35.87
N ASP A 2 9.70 13.24 34.85
CA ASP A 2 10.99 13.27 34.15
C ASP A 2 10.94 14.29 33.00
N PRO A 3 11.83 15.31 32.97
CA PRO A 3 11.87 16.33 31.92
C PRO A 3 12.65 15.94 30.66
N SER A 4 13.04 14.67 30.45
CA SER A 4 13.91 14.25 29.33
C SER A 4 13.20 13.97 27.99
N ARG A 5 11.90 14.24 27.85
CA ARG A 5 11.20 14.04 26.56
C ARG A 5 11.44 15.23 25.62
N SER A 6 12.69 15.37 25.17
CA SER A 6 13.13 16.42 24.25
C SER A 6 12.38 16.36 22.91
N PRO A 7 11.83 17.49 22.41
CA PRO A 7 11.12 17.56 21.11
C PRO A 7 11.95 17.08 19.92
N ILE A 8 13.28 17.17 20.03
CA ILE A 8 14.25 16.85 18.98
C ILE A 8 14.15 15.39 18.52
N ARG A 9 13.86 14.44 19.43
CA ARG A 9 13.86 13.02 19.06
C ARG A 9 12.56 12.56 18.38
N ARG A 10 11.42 13.21 18.65
CA ARG A 10 10.18 12.95 17.89
C ARG A 10 10.29 13.43 16.45
N ASN A 11 10.98 14.56 16.24
CA ASN A 11 11.25 15.07 14.89
C ASN A 11 12.12 14.09 14.08
N ARG A 12 12.98 13.31 14.74
CA ARG A 12 13.78 12.30 14.05
C ARG A 12 12.96 11.15 13.50
N ILE A 13 11.98 10.62 14.24
CA ILE A 13 11.12 9.54 13.74
C ILE A 13 10.34 9.96 12.51
N VAL A 14 9.81 11.18 12.50
CA VAL A 14 9.10 11.69 11.32
C VAL A 14 10.04 11.90 10.14
N GLU A 15 11.26 12.37 10.39
CA GLU A 15 12.30 12.47 9.36
C GLU A 15 12.71 11.08 8.85
N ASP A 16 12.91 10.09 9.72
CA ASP A 16 13.36 8.76 9.31
C ASP A 16 12.23 7.99 8.62
N LEU A 17 10.99 8.01 9.13
CA LEU A 17 9.81 7.49 8.39
C LEU A 17 9.69 8.13 7.00
N SER A 18 9.88 9.44 6.89
CA SER A 18 9.84 10.13 5.59
C SER A 18 11.02 9.74 4.67
N ARG A 19 12.22 9.51 5.23
CA ARG A 19 13.42 9.11 4.48
C ARG A 19 13.32 7.70 3.92
N PHE A 20 12.66 6.79 4.63
CA PHE A 20 12.44 5.43 4.15
C PHE A 20 11.30 5.32 3.13
N GLN A 21 10.41 6.32 3.07
CA GLN A 21 9.22 6.31 2.21
C GLN A 21 9.40 6.97 0.84
N SER A 22 10.48 7.73 0.59
CA SER A 22 10.93 8.13 -0.77
C SER A 22 12.33 8.78 -0.80
N PRO A 23 13.20 8.51 -1.81
CA PRO A 23 14.45 9.21 -2.01
C PRO A 23 14.26 10.40 -2.98
N LEU A 24 13.84 11.57 -2.50
CA LEU A 24 13.76 12.76 -3.37
C LEU A 24 14.96 13.70 -3.13
N LEU A 25 15.76 13.86 -4.18
CA LEU A 25 16.92 14.77 -4.28
C LEU A 25 16.59 16.19 -3.80
N GLU A 26 17.45 16.71 -2.91
CA GLU A 26 17.45 18.09 -2.44
C GLU A 26 17.58 19.09 -3.60
N THR A 27 16.54 19.90 -3.82
CA THR A 27 16.70 21.26 -4.35
C THR A 27 16.16 22.24 -3.32
N PRO A 28 16.89 23.34 -3.03
CA PRO A 28 16.45 24.31 -2.03
C PRO A 28 15.41 25.25 -2.66
N GLU A 29 14.13 25.05 -2.35
CA GLU A 29 13.07 26.02 -2.64
C GLU A 29 12.73 26.83 -1.38
N PRO A 30 13.07 28.12 -1.32
CA PRO A 30 12.72 28.99 -0.20
C PRO A 30 11.33 29.57 -0.44
N GLU A 31 10.27 28.95 0.11
CA GLU A 31 9.01 29.59 0.58
C GLU A 31 7.93 28.56 1.00
N ALA A 32 8.30 27.51 1.75
CA ALA A 32 7.33 26.56 2.32
C ALA A 32 6.62 27.13 3.57
N ARG A 33 5.84 28.20 3.40
CA ARG A 33 4.78 28.55 4.34
C ARG A 33 3.54 27.71 3.99
N GLN A 34 3.39 26.62 4.74
CA GLN A 34 2.14 25.91 5.05
C GLN A 34 0.84 26.56 4.56
N GLY A 35 0.04 25.79 3.80
CA GLY A 35 -1.40 26.01 3.77
C GLY A 35 -2.18 25.55 2.53
N ARG A 36 -2.71 24.32 2.60
CA ARG A 36 -4.18 24.12 2.62
C ARG A 36 -4.98 24.31 1.32
N ARG A 37 -4.44 24.02 0.13
CA ARG A 37 -5.23 24.03 -1.11
C ARG A 37 -4.65 22.93 -2.02
N ASN A 38 -5.18 21.71 -2.05
CA ASN A 38 -6.05 21.32 -3.16
C ASN A 38 -6.82 19.98 -2.99
N PHE A 39 -6.77 19.27 -1.84
CA PHE A 39 -7.40 17.93 -1.73
C PHE A 39 -8.79 17.88 -1.05
N ARG A 40 -9.30 19.01 -0.54
CA ARG A 40 -10.67 19.11 0.03
C ARG A 40 -11.81 18.92 -0.99
N ALA A 41 -11.52 18.76 -2.28
CA ALA A 41 -12.54 18.73 -3.33
C ALA A 41 -13.54 17.56 -3.17
N LEU A 42 -13.16 16.47 -2.49
CA LEU A 42 -14.05 15.34 -2.17
C LEU A 42 -14.61 15.39 -0.74
N GLY A 43 -14.30 16.43 0.03
CA GLY A 43 -14.79 16.62 1.40
C GLY A 43 -14.25 15.63 2.44
N VAL A 44 -13.28 14.78 2.07
CA VAL A 44 -12.64 13.82 2.98
C VAL A 44 -11.41 14.47 3.61
N GLN A 45 -11.31 14.34 4.94
CA GLN A 45 -10.26 14.93 5.75
C GLN A 45 -9.66 13.82 6.63
N LEU A 46 -8.34 13.64 6.58
CA LEU A 46 -7.65 12.64 7.40
C LEU A 46 -7.49 13.14 8.84
N LEU A 47 -6.99 14.37 9.01
CA LEU A 47 -6.86 15.06 10.30
C LEU A 47 -7.76 16.29 10.35
N ASP A 48 -8.47 16.50 11.45
CA ASP A 48 -9.28 17.68 11.69
C ASP A 48 -8.44 18.95 11.93
N ASN A 49 -9.09 20.08 12.27
CA ASN A 49 -8.36 21.34 12.47
C ASN A 49 -7.47 21.35 13.72
N ASP A 50 -7.69 20.42 14.65
CA ASP A 50 -6.93 20.26 15.89
C ASP A 50 -5.86 19.15 15.75
N GLY A 51 -5.71 18.56 14.56
CA GLY A 51 -4.77 17.48 14.27
C GLY A 51 -5.26 16.09 14.68
N ALA A 52 -6.53 15.95 15.09
CA ALA A 52 -7.09 14.66 15.47
C ALA A 52 -7.54 13.87 14.23
N MET A 53 -7.26 12.57 14.22
CA MET A 53 -7.67 11.69 13.12
C MET A 53 -9.19 11.54 13.02
N SER A 54 -9.72 11.56 11.80
CA SER A 54 -11.14 11.30 11.56
C SER A 54 -11.50 9.83 11.82
N GLU A 55 -12.74 9.57 12.26
CA GLU A 55 -13.20 8.20 12.57
C GLU A 55 -13.10 7.25 11.37
N ARG A 56 -13.33 7.77 10.16
CA ARG A 56 -13.20 6.99 8.92
C ARG A 56 -11.74 6.62 8.67
N PHE A 57 -10.82 7.55 8.86
CA PHE A 57 -9.40 7.27 8.70
C PHE A 57 -8.91 6.25 9.73
N ILE A 58 -9.29 6.40 11.01
CA ILE A 58 -9.01 5.40 12.06
C ILE A 58 -9.54 4.02 11.67
N SER A 59 -10.73 3.94 11.07
CA SER A 59 -11.32 2.66 10.61
C SER A 59 -10.50 2.02 9.48
N CYS A 60 -9.98 2.82 8.54
CA CYS A 60 -9.06 2.34 7.51
C CYS A 60 -7.72 1.86 8.11
N LEU A 61 -7.16 2.60 9.06
CA LEU A 61 -5.91 2.20 9.73
C LEU A 61 -6.08 0.92 10.55
N LYS A 62 -7.21 0.74 11.24
CA LYS A 62 -7.56 -0.52 11.90
C LYS A 62 -7.60 -1.69 10.91
N HIS A 63 -8.16 -1.46 9.72
CA HIS A 63 -8.16 -2.47 8.67
C HIS A 63 -6.75 -2.87 8.24
N ILE A 64 -5.88 -1.88 8.02
CA ILE A 64 -4.48 -2.08 7.62
C ILE A 64 -3.73 -2.84 8.72
N PHE A 65 -3.78 -2.35 9.95
CA PHE A 65 -3.18 -3.00 11.12
C PHE A 65 -3.63 -4.46 11.24
N GLY A 66 -4.92 -4.73 11.04
CA GLY A 66 -5.50 -6.07 11.07
C GLY A 66 -4.88 -7.07 10.08
N LYS A 67 -4.24 -6.62 8.99
CA LYS A 67 -3.53 -7.51 8.04
C LYS A 67 -2.22 -8.06 8.60
N TYR A 68 -1.62 -7.36 9.55
CA TYR A 68 -0.25 -7.60 10.02
C TYR A 68 -0.20 -8.01 11.51
N CYS A 69 -1.24 -7.70 12.28
CA CYS A 69 -1.25 -7.91 13.73
C CYS A 69 -1.44 -9.38 14.16
N THR A 70 -1.16 -9.60 15.45
CA THR A 70 -1.43 -10.84 16.19
C THR A 70 -2.19 -10.51 17.48
N PRO A 71 -3.25 -11.25 17.84
CA PRO A 71 -3.93 -12.26 17.02
C PRO A 71 -4.57 -11.64 15.77
N ARG A 72 -4.61 -12.41 14.67
CA ARG A 72 -5.26 -11.96 13.44
C ARG A 72 -6.78 -11.90 13.66
N PRO A 73 -7.45 -10.82 13.22
CA PRO A 73 -8.90 -10.75 13.28
C PRO A 73 -9.53 -11.84 12.40
N SER A 74 -10.56 -12.50 12.93
CA SER A 74 -11.34 -13.48 12.17
C SER A 74 -12.10 -12.76 11.05
N ALA A 75 -11.99 -13.23 9.82
CA ALA A 75 -12.60 -12.62 8.63
C ALA A 75 -14.13 -12.89 8.55
N GLU A 76 -14.84 -12.81 9.68
CA GLU A 76 -16.23 -13.27 9.80
C GLU A 76 -17.24 -12.35 9.09
N THR A 77 -16.81 -11.18 8.63
CA THR A 77 -17.68 -10.27 7.87
C THR A 77 -17.31 -10.32 6.39
N ALA A 78 -18.06 -11.12 5.63
CA ALA A 78 -18.00 -11.12 4.17
C ALA A 78 -18.15 -9.69 3.63
N GLY A 79 -17.04 -9.09 3.17
CA GLY A 79 -16.99 -7.76 2.55
C GLY A 79 -16.78 -6.56 3.49
N GLY A 80 -16.47 -6.77 4.78
CA GLY A 80 -16.24 -5.70 5.76
C GLY A 80 -14.76 -5.35 6.01
N LEU A 81 -14.52 -4.19 6.61
CA LEU A 81 -13.19 -3.83 7.13
C LEU A 81 -12.82 -4.73 8.31
N LEU A 82 -11.59 -5.28 8.28
CA LEU A 82 -10.97 -5.93 9.43
C LEU A 82 -10.99 -5.02 10.66
N VAL A 83 -11.33 -5.61 11.82
CA VAL A 83 -11.29 -4.94 13.12
C VAL A 83 -10.38 -5.76 14.04
N PRO A 84 -9.19 -5.25 14.42
CA PRO A 84 -8.28 -5.96 15.29
C PRO A 84 -8.87 -6.12 16.70
N LEU A 85 -8.43 -7.15 17.41
CA LEU A 85 -8.76 -7.30 18.83
C LEU A 85 -8.08 -6.17 19.64
N GLU A 86 -8.67 -5.82 20.78
CA GLU A 86 -8.20 -4.68 21.61
C GLU A 86 -6.76 -4.84 22.09
N ASN A 87 -6.32 -6.08 22.32
CA ASN A 87 -4.96 -6.41 22.74
C ASN A 87 -4.07 -6.89 21.59
N ALA A 88 -4.48 -6.67 20.34
CA ALA A 88 -3.67 -7.04 19.18
C ALA A 88 -2.46 -6.10 19.04
N TYR A 89 -1.34 -6.67 18.65
CA TYR A 89 -0.06 -5.99 18.46
C TYR A 89 0.55 -6.41 17.12
N LEU A 90 1.49 -5.61 16.63
CA LEU A 90 2.21 -5.83 15.39
C LEU A 90 3.57 -6.47 15.74
N PRO A 91 3.71 -7.80 15.63
CA PRO A 91 4.99 -8.44 15.90
C PRO A 91 6.04 -7.97 14.88
N GLN A 92 7.32 -8.14 15.19
CA GLN A 92 8.43 -7.77 14.28
C GLN A 92 8.24 -8.24 12.82
N GLU A 93 7.76 -9.47 12.60
CA GLU A 93 7.45 -9.98 11.25
C GLU A 93 6.27 -9.22 10.59
N GLY A 94 5.29 -8.79 11.38
CA GLY A 94 4.20 -7.93 10.92
C GLY A 94 4.71 -6.53 10.56
N LEU A 95 5.62 -5.98 11.36
CA LEU A 95 6.28 -4.70 11.13
C LEU A 95 7.06 -4.70 9.81
N ASP A 96 7.86 -5.74 9.57
CA ASP A 96 8.63 -5.88 8.33
C ASP A 96 7.72 -6.00 7.11
N ARG A 97 6.65 -6.80 7.20
CA ARG A 97 5.70 -6.93 6.08
C ARG A 97 4.96 -5.63 5.79
N TRP A 98 4.56 -4.90 6.82
CA TRP A 98 3.94 -3.58 6.62
C TRP A 98 4.91 -2.61 5.96
N ALA A 99 6.15 -2.53 6.44
CA ALA A 99 7.20 -1.68 5.87
C ALA A 99 7.51 -2.04 4.40
N ILE A 100 7.56 -3.33 4.08
CA ILE A 100 7.75 -3.78 2.69
C ILE A 100 6.58 -3.35 1.81
N ASP A 101 5.35 -3.51 2.29
CA ASP A 101 4.18 -3.17 1.49
C ASP A 101 4.12 -1.66 1.21
N THR A 102 4.47 -0.80 2.17
CA THR A 102 4.42 0.67 2.00
C THR A 102 5.68 1.27 1.38
N ASN A 103 6.86 0.75 1.72
CA ASN A 103 8.16 1.37 1.41
C ASN A 103 8.99 0.54 0.42
N GLY A 104 8.57 -0.69 0.13
CA GLY A 104 9.30 -1.64 -0.72
C GLY A 104 10.44 -2.39 -0.02
N MET A 105 10.76 -2.06 1.24
CA MET A 105 11.82 -2.71 2.02
C MET A 105 11.50 -2.70 3.53
N PRO A 106 12.02 -3.66 4.31
CA PRO A 106 11.85 -3.65 5.75
C PRO A 106 12.57 -2.46 6.39
N PHE A 107 12.11 -2.05 7.57
CA PHE A 107 12.82 -1.07 8.39
C PHE A 107 14.16 -1.64 8.88
N ASP A 108 15.16 -0.78 9.00
CA ASP A 108 16.40 -1.14 9.67
C ASP A 108 16.23 -1.19 11.20
N ASP A 109 17.22 -1.78 11.88
CA ASP A 109 17.16 -1.97 13.33
C ASP A 109 17.12 -0.62 14.09
N GLU A 110 17.71 0.43 13.52
CA GLU A 110 17.68 1.76 14.11
C GLU A 110 16.25 2.32 14.12
N THR A 111 15.56 2.28 12.97
CA THR A 111 14.17 2.74 12.87
C THR A 111 13.23 1.94 13.75
N LYS A 112 13.43 0.61 13.83
CA LYS A 112 12.65 -0.26 14.72
C LYS A 112 12.85 0.11 16.20
N GLN A 113 14.08 0.39 16.60
CA GLN A 113 14.37 0.83 17.96
C GLN A 113 13.74 2.19 18.26
N GLU A 114 13.74 3.12 17.29
CA GLU A 114 13.06 4.40 17.47
C GLU A 114 11.54 4.25 17.60
N LEU A 115 10.92 3.39 16.79
CA LEU A 115 9.50 3.07 16.97
C LEU A 115 9.23 2.56 18.39
N ALA A 116 10.05 1.65 18.91
CA ALA A 116 9.92 1.13 20.27
C ALA A 116 10.14 2.18 21.37
N ASP A 117 11.04 3.15 21.16
CA ASP A 117 11.38 4.17 22.15
C ASP A 117 10.29 5.25 22.29
N PHE A 118 9.51 5.51 21.24
CA PHE A 118 8.64 6.69 21.18
C PHE A 118 7.17 6.41 20.94
N MET A 119 6.84 5.31 20.28
CA MET A 119 5.46 4.91 20.04
C MET A 119 4.94 4.06 21.18
N ASP A 120 3.62 3.87 21.21
CA ASP A 120 3.00 2.91 22.11
C ASP A 120 3.30 1.47 21.66
N VAL A 121 4.04 0.74 22.49
CA VAL A 121 4.45 -0.64 22.28
C VAL A 121 4.04 -1.52 23.46
N THR A 122 3.97 -2.83 23.25
CA THR A 122 3.85 -3.81 24.33
C THR A 122 5.11 -3.84 25.19
N ASP A 123 5.06 -4.53 26.33
CA ASP A 123 6.24 -4.76 27.18
C ASP A 123 7.38 -5.49 26.44
N ASP A 124 7.05 -6.23 25.39
CA ASP A 124 8.00 -6.95 24.52
C ASP A 124 8.53 -6.07 23.36
N GLY A 125 8.09 -4.81 23.25
CA GLY A 125 8.52 -3.86 22.22
C GLY A 125 7.77 -3.96 20.89
N ASP A 126 6.65 -4.68 20.85
CA ASP A 126 5.83 -4.80 19.63
C ASP A 126 4.82 -3.64 19.51
N LEU A 127 4.64 -3.09 18.31
CA LEU A 127 3.80 -1.91 18.10
C LEU A 127 2.32 -2.21 18.34
N THR A 128 1.67 -1.47 19.23
CA THR A 128 0.22 -1.62 19.47
C THR A 128 -0.59 -0.91 18.38
N LEU A 129 -1.91 -1.13 18.37
CA LEU A 129 -2.79 -0.32 17.52
C LEU A 129 -2.65 1.19 17.82
N TYR A 130 -2.51 1.57 19.09
CA TYR A 130 -2.33 2.99 19.44
C TYR A 130 -1.01 3.55 18.92
N GLY A 131 0.08 2.77 18.99
CA GLY A 131 1.36 3.17 18.43
C GLY A 131 1.29 3.31 16.91
N PHE A 132 0.63 2.37 16.24
CA PHE A 132 0.40 2.44 14.80
C PHE A 132 -0.40 3.69 14.39
N LEU A 133 -1.43 4.04 15.15
CA LEU A 133 -2.19 5.28 14.93
C LEU A 133 -1.33 6.53 15.16
N GLN A 134 -0.44 6.53 16.16
CA GLN A 134 0.51 7.64 16.40
C GLN A 134 1.47 7.83 15.23
N VAL A 135 1.98 6.74 14.65
CA VAL A 135 2.84 6.79 13.46
C VAL A 135 2.11 7.50 12.32
N TYR A 136 0.89 7.07 11.99
CA TYR A 136 0.12 7.69 10.92
C TYR A 136 -0.28 9.13 11.22
N GLN A 137 -0.64 9.46 12.46
CA GLN A 137 -0.93 10.85 12.82
C GLN A 137 0.29 11.75 12.54
N LEU A 138 1.48 11.33 12.99
CA LEU A 138 2.72 12.07 12.76
C LEU A 138 3.07 12.15 11.27
N GLN A 139 2.97 11.05 10.53
CA GLN A 139 3.20 11.04 9.08
C GLN A 139 2.24 12.01 8.37
N THR A 140 0.94 11.95 8.67
CA THR A 140 -0.07 12.81 8.03
C THR A 140 0.11 14.30 8.37
N GLU A 141 0.60 14.63 9.58
CA GLU A 141 0.93 16.02 9.95
C GLU A 141 2.09 16.59 9.13
N ASN A 142 3.04 15.75 8.72
CA ASN A 142 4.24 16.17 7.98
C ASN A 142 4.04 16.07 6.46
N ASP A 143 3.51 14.95 5.97
CA ASP A 143 3.23 14.67 4.57
C ASP A 143 1.95 13.83 4.43
N GLU A 144 0.81 14.52 4.30
CA GLU A 144 -0.50 13.90 4.08
C GLU A 144 -0.55 13.08 2.78
N GLU A 145 0.23 13.42 1.75
CA GLU A 145 0.19 12.70 0.47
C GLU A 145 0.86 11.32 0.58
N GLU A 146 1.91 11.18 1.39
CA GLU A 146 2.48 9.85 1.71
C GLU A 146 1.44 8.95 2.38
N THR A 147 0.65 9.51 3.31
CA THR A 147 -0.45 8.75 3.93
C THR A 147 -1.47 8.27 2.88
N TRP A 148 -1.77 9.10 1.88
CA TRP A 148 -2.67 8.70 0.80
C TRP A 148 -2.09 7.61 -0.11
N LYS A 149 -0.77 7.57 -0.32
CA LYS A 149 -0.12 6.48 -1.06
C LYS A 149 -0.23 5.16 -0.31
N ASP A 150 0.04 5.15 0.99
CA ASP A 150 -0.12 3.95 1.83
C ASP A 150 -1.57 3.43 1.79
N LEU A 151 -2.54 4.34 1.94
CA LEU A 151 -3.96 4.00 1.84
C LEU A 151 -4.30 3.36 0.49
N ALA A 152 -3.77 3.91 -0.61
CA ALA A 152 -3.96 3.37 -1.96
C ALA A 152 -3.34 1.98 -2.12
N THR A 153 -2.12 1.76 -1.62
CA THR A 153 -1.43 0.46 -1.59
C THR A 153 -2.27 -0.59 -0.87
N HIS A 154 -2.98 -0.19 0.18
CA HIS A 154 -3.87 -1.07 0.91
C HIS A 154 -5.29 -1.20 0.34
N GLY A 155 -5.56 -0.60 -0.83
CA GLY A 155 -6.79 -0.73 -1.59
C GLY A 155 -7.85 0.33 -1.27
N PHE A 156 -7.51 1.40 -0.56
CA PHE A 156 -8.45 2.49 -0.31
C PHE A 156 -8.40 3.54 -1.42
N ASP A 157 -9.58 3.99 -1.84
CA ASP A 157 -9.68 5.14 -2.72
C ASP A 157 -9.54 6.48 -1.95
N ARG A 158 -9.52 7.58 -2.70
CA ARG A 158 -9.45 8.96 -2.15
C ARG A 158 -10.68 9.37 -1.34
N THR A 159 -11.68 8.50 -1.20
CA THR A 159 -12.86 8.70 -0.37
C THR A 159 -12.90 7.79 0.86
N LEU A 160 -11.79 7.10 1.16
CA LEU A 160 -11.65 6.12 2.25
C LEU A 160 -12.59 4.90 2.10
N ASN A 161 -12.93 4.54 0.86
CA ASN A 161 -13.64 3.29 0.59
C ASN A 161 -12.65 2.23 0.11
N LEU A 162 -12.77 1.02 0.65
CA LEU A 162 -11.99 -0.12 0.20
C LEU A 162 -12.52 -0.52 -1.18
N VAL A 163 -11.73 -0.28 -2.22
CA VAL A 163 -12.02 -0.71 -3.58
C VAL A 163 -11.35 -2.07 -3.79
N ALA A 164 -12.11 -3.05 -4.26
CA ALA A 164 -11.54 -4.32 -4.67
C ALA A 164 -10.67 -4.06 -5.91
N THR A 165 -9.38 -3.76 -5.71
CA THR A 165 -8.43 -3.83 -6.80
C THR A 165 -8.31 -5.32 -7.15
N ARG A 166 -8.88 -5.68 -8.29
CA ARG A 166 -8.56 -6.91 -9.00
C ARG A 166 -7.03 -6.98 -9.03
N ARG A 167 -6.44 -8.08 -8.55
CA ARG A 167 -5.04 -8.41 -8.86
C ARG A 167 -4.89 -8.31 -10.37
N GLU A 168 -4.14 -7.33 -10.86
CA GLU A 168 -3.52 -7.42 -12.17
C GLU A 168 -2.31 -8.36 -11.99
N ASP A 169 -2.60 -9.66 -11.83
CA ASP A 169 -1.61 -10.72 -11.99
C ASP A 169 -1.36 -10.90 -13.50
N ASP A 170 -0.12 -10.63 -13.91
CA ASP A 170 0.63 -11.30 -14.98
C ASP A 170 0.05 -11.36 -16.42
N GLN A 171 0.64 -10.54 -17.30
CA GLN A 171 1.65 -11.10 -18.22
C GLN A 171 2.40 -10.00 -18.97
N ASP A 172 3.70 -9.96 -18.70
CA ASP A 172 4.75 -9.38 -19.51
C ASP A 172 4.48 -9.56 -21.01
N TYR A 173 4.50 -8.46 -21.73
CA TYR A 173 4.68 -8.45 -23.18
C TYR A 173 6.15 -8.80 -23.47
N GLU A 174 6.52 -10.05 -23.21
CA GLU A 174 7.69 -10.64 -23.83
C GLU A 174 7.42 -10.66 -25.35
N MET A 175 8.01 -9.71 -26.10
CA MET A 175 8.11 -9.81 -27.57
C MET A 175 9.08 -10.94 -27.93
N ALA A 176 8.73 -12.17 -27.56
CA ALA A 176 9.31 -13.39 -28.08
C ALA A 176 8.57 -13.76 -29.36
N THR A 177 9.26 -13.52 -30.47
CA THR A 177 9.21 -14.20 -31.78
C THR A 177 7.98 -15.08 -32.09
N PRO A 178 7.25 -14.83 -33.20
CA PRO A 178 6.10 -15.65 -33.58
C PRO A 178 6.51 -17.12 -33.87
N PRO A 179 5.68 -18.11 -33.49
CA PRO A 179 5.97 -19.52 -33.72
C PRO A 179 5.92 -19.83 -35.22
N GLN A 180 7.01 -20.40 -35.74
CA GLN A 180 7.08 -20.95 -37.09
C GLN A 180 6.10 -22.14 -37.23
N PRO A 181 5.34 -22.26 -38.33
CA PRO A 181 4.49 -23.42 -38.57
C PRO A 181 5.32 -24.68 -38.84
N PRO A 182 4.83 -25.87 -38.47
CA PRO A 182 5.54 -27.12 -38.71
C PRO A 182 5.69 -27.38 -40.22
N ARG A 183 6.91 -27.74 -40.63
CA ARG A 183 7.23 -28.18 -42.00
C ARG A 183 6.52 -29.50 -42.30
N SER A 184 5.46 -29.44 -43.11
CA SER A 184 4.86 -30.63 -43.73
C SER A 184 5.58 -30.94 -45.05
N SER A 185 6.44 -31.95 -45.03
CA SER A 185 6.94 -32.63 -46.23
C SER A 185 5.76 -33.32 -46.92
N GLY A 186 5.51 -32.98 -48.19
CA GLY A 186 4.24 -33.24 -48.87
C GLY A 186 4.00 -34.67 -49.35
N VAL A 187 2.72 -34.97 -49.60
CA VAL A 187 2.21 -35.97 -50.56
C VAL A 187 0.77 -35.54 -50.94
N GLY A 188 0.48 -35.47 -52.25
CA GLY A 188 -0.88 -35.52 -52.83
C GLY A 188 -1.68 -34.22 -52.92
N LYS A 189 -1.55 -33.46 -54.03
CA LYS A 189 -2.54 -32.43 -54.39
C LYS A 189 -3.75 -33.09 -55.06
N THR A 190 -4.88 -33.21 -54.38
CA THR A 190 -6.20 -33.32 -55.02
C THR A 190 -6.68 -31.92 -55.37
N SER A 191 -6.93 -31.66 -56.65
CA SER A 191 -7.38 -30.35 -57.13
C SER A 191 -8.88 -30.38 -57.34
N TRP A 192 -9.60 -29.50 -56.65
CA TRP A 192 -11.02 -29.28 -56.84
C TRP A 192 -11.21 -28.20 -57.90
N VAL A 193 -12.00 -28.48 -58.93
CA VAL A 193 -12.36 -27.50 -59.96
C VAL A 193 -13.88 -27.30 -59.95
N ILE A 194 -14.31 -26.07 -60.18
CA ILE A 194 -15.73 -25.73 -60.34
C ILE A 194 -16.03 -25.88 -61.82
N ASP A 195 -17.03 -26.69 -62.17
CA ASP A 195 -17.44 -26.86 -63.55
C ASP A 195 -18.30 -25.68 -64.04
N ASP A 196 -18.60 -25.65 -65.35
CA ASP A 196 -19.38 -24.56 -65.96
C ASP A 196 -20.85 -24.49 -65.47
N ASN A 197 -21.31 -25.45 -64.66
CA ASN A 197 -22.61 -25.42 -64.00
C ASN A 197 -22.53 -24.94 -62.54
N GLY A 198 -21.33 -24.65 -62.04
CA GLY A 198 -21.09 -24.12 -60.70
C GLY A 198 -20.98 -25.19 -59.60
N GLU A 199 -20.82 -26.47 -59.95
CA GLU A 199 -20.63 -27.55 -58.96
C GLU A 199 -19.15 -27.87 -58.75
N ILE A 200 -18.76 -28.14 -57.50
CA ILE A 200 -17.38 -28.49 -57.14
C ILE A 200 -17.18 -29.99 -57.38
N VAL A 201 -16.32 -30.34 -58.34
CA VAL A 201 -16.01 -31.73 -58.69
C VAL A 201 -14.53 -32.06 -58.44
N MET A 202 -14.28 -33.31 -58.03
CA MET A 202 -12.94 -33.84 -57.82
C MET A 202 -12.34 -34.31 -59.15
N GLN A 203 -11.07 -34.00 -59.41
CA GLN A 203 -10.30 -34.61 -60.50
C GLN A 203 -9.06 -35.33 -59.96
#